data_AF-A0A486V7U8-F1
#
_entry.id   AF-A0A486V7U8-F1
#
_cell.length_a   1.000
_cell.length_b   1.000
_cell.length_c   1.000
_cell.angle_alpha   90.00
_cell.angle_beta   90.00
_cell.angle_gamma   90.00
#
_symmetry.space_group_name_H-M   'P 1'
#
loop_
_entity.id
_entity.type
_entity.pdbx_description
1 polymer ?
#
loop_
_entity_poly.entity_id
_entity_poly.type
_entity_poly.pdbx_seq_one_letter_code
_entity_poly.pdbx_strand_id
1 'polypeptide(L)'
;MSRDIEVIKLTNLDYAVAAYKYYKTSAENISKLDLEDFNNDLTEIRDGIFNLGDNFINGKREKGDSYYIDEEDFSIGEYTKFCHNPQSIYIGDDDYDSRYLYDDEKVDNFIGGKIMEWIGEPEELRDTLEQATLKKSGDFYISDLIDFYKKENISLDELPKEIEEKFINGEYEKFKNEENKSNYEELKSLIESKEIASSFNASSSNNKKMRM
;
A
#
# COMPACT_ATOMS: atom_id res chain seq x y z
N MET A 1 5.58 27.69 -20.93
CA MET A 1 5.46 26.23 -20.79
C MET A 1 4.32 26.04 -19.81
N SER A 2 3.18 25.53 -20.26
CA SER A 2 2.10 25.12 -19.36
C SER A 2 2.72 24.14 -18.35
N ARG A 3 2.56 24.41 -17.05
CA ARG A 3 3.00 23.49 -16.00
C ARG A 3 1.86 22.49 -15.81
N ASP A 4 1.87 21.43 -16.61
CA ASP A 4 0.94 20.32 -16.41
C ASP A 4 1.07 19.82 -14.96
N ILE A 5 -0.03 19.86 -14.21
CA ILE A 5 -0.09 19.39 -12.82
C ILE A 5 -0.38 17.89 -12.85
N GLU A 6 0.47 17.09 -12.21
CA GLU A 6 0.23 15.65 -12.09
C GLU A 6 -0.79 15.40 -10.97
N VAL A 7 -1.86 14.67 -11.29
CA VAL A 7 -2.92 14.28 -10.38
C VAL A 7 -2.82 12.78 -10.12
N ILE A 8 -2.77 12.41 -8.84
CA ILE A 8 -2.64 11.05 -8.34
C ILE A 8 -4.02 10.54 -7.89
N LYS A 9 -4.51 9.46 -8.51
CA LYS A 9 -5.81 8.87 -8.16
C LYS A 9 -5.70 8.05 -6.88
N LEU A 10 -6.49 8.42 -5.89
CA LEU A 10 -6.67 7.67 -4.67
C LEU A 10 -7.79 6.65 -4.80
N THR A 11 -7.67 5.61 -3.99
CA THR A 11 -8.57 4.46 -3.92
C THR A 11 -8.85 4.15 -2.47
N ASN A 12 -9.94 3.42 -2.21
CA ASN A 12 -10.28 2.95 -0.87
C ASN A 12 -9.14 2.17 -0.19
N LEU A 13 -8.34 1.45 -0.98
CA LEU A 13 -7.17 0.72 -0.50
C LEU A 13 -6.09 1.65 0.06
N ASP A 14 -5.83 2.79 -0.59
CA ASP A 14 -4.80 3.73 -0.11
C ASP A 14 -5.19 4.28 1.28
N TYR A 15 -6.47 4.56 1.50
CA TYR A 15 -6.99 4.97 2.80
C TYR A 15 -6.98 3.85 3.84
N ALA A 16 -7.32 2.61 3.46
CA ALA A 16 -7.28 1.47 4.38
C ALA A 16 -5.85 1.22 4.90
N VAL A 17 -4.86 1.29 4.00
CA VAL A 17 -3.45 1.11 4.36
C VAL A 17 -2.93 2.28 5.18
N ALA A 18 -3.29 3.52 4.82
CA ALA A 18 -2.93 4.69 5.61
C ALA A 18 -3.53 4.64 7.01
N ALA A 19 -4.79 4.21 7.15
CA ALA A 19 -5.44 4.02 8.45
C ALA A 19 -4.73 2.94 9.28
N TYR A 20 -4.39 1.80 8.68
CA TYR A 20 -3.59 0.77 9.35
C TYR A 20 -2.24 1.30 9.85
N LYS A 21 -1.54 2.10 9.03
CA LYS A 21 -0.27 2.77 9.40
C LYS A 21 -0.44 3.84 10.47
N TYR A 22 -1.57 4.53 10.47
CA TYR A 22 -1.88 5.60 11.41
C TYR A 22 -2.08 5.04 12.82
N TYR A 23 -2.99 4.07 12.98
CA TYR A 23 -3.32 3.53 14.29
C TYR A 23 -2.20 2.69 14.91
N LYS A 24 -1.31 2.12 14.07
CA LYS A 24 -0.17 1.28 14.51
C LYS A 24 -0.54 0.20 15.53
N THR A 25 -1.81 -0.23 15.56
CA THR A 25 -2.36 -1.15 16.57
C THR A 25 -3.04 -2.37 15.93
N SER A 26 -3.25 -3.45 16.69
CA SER A 26 -3.84 -4.70 16.17
C SER A 26 -5.28 -4.50 15.71
N ALA A 27 -5.78 -5.39 14.85
CA ALA A 27 -7.19 -5.40 14.44
C ALA A 27 -8.17 -5.38 15.62
N GLU A 28 -7.83 -6.07 16.72
CA GLU A 28 -8.61 -6.09 17.97
C GLU A 28 -8.78 -4.70 18.63
N ASN A 29 -7.81 -3.80 18.45
CA ASN A 29 -7.89 -2.45 19.01
C ASN A 29 -8.57 -1.49 18.04
N ILE A 30 -8.53 -1.76 16.73
CA ILE A 30 -9.18 -0.95 15.72
C ILE A 30 -10.69 -1.24 15.67
N SER A 31 -11.11 -2.49 15.91
CA SER A 31 -12.52 -2.86 16.05
C SER A 31 -13.22 -2.23 17.27
N LYS A 32 -12.46 -1.59 18.17
CA LYS A 32 -12.97 -0.84 19.33
C LYS A 32 -13.13 0.65 19.07
N LEU A 33 -12.63 1.16 17.93
CA LEU A 33 -12.91 2.52 17.52
C LEU A 33 -14.38 2.65 17.14
N ASP A 34 -14.98 3.80 17.39
CA ASP A 34 -16.26 4.13 16.79
C ASP A 34 -16.08 4.95 15.51
N LEU A 35 -17.16 5.08 14.73
CA LEU A 35 -17.13 5.78 13.45
C LEU A 35 -16.87 7.28 13.62
N GLU A 36 -17.17 7.86 14.78
CA GLU A 36 -16.95 9.27 15.06
C GLU A 36 -15.45 9.53 15.28
N ASP A 37 -14.80 8.71 16.10
CA ASP A 37 -13.34 8.72 16.31
C ASP A 37 -12.60 8.56 14.98
N PHE A 38 -12.98 7.56 14.18
CA PHE A 38 -12.35 7.33 12.87
C PHE A 38 -12.53 8.53 11.91
N ASN A 39 -13.73 9.13 11.89
CA ASN A 39 -14.00 10.28 11.02
C ASN A 39 -13.21 11.53 11.46
N ASN A 40 -12.92 11.68 12.74
CA ASN A 40 -12.05 12.74 13.24
C ASN A 40 -10.60 12.53 12.76
N ASP A 41 -10.15 11.27 12.71
CA ASP A 41 -8.79 10.89 12.30
C ASP A 41 -8.60 10.85 10.77
N LEU A 42 -9.68 10.85 9.98
CA LEU A 42 -9.62 10.80 8.51
C LEU A 42 -8.72 11.88 7.88
N THR A 43 -8.64 13.05 8.49
CA THR A 43 -7.75 14.12 8.03
C THR A 43 -6.29 13.71 8.19
N GLU A 44 -5.90 13.17 9.35
CA GLU A 44 -4.54 12.72 9.62
C GLU A 44 -4.17 11.48 8.78
N ILE A 45 -5.13 10.58 8.57
CA ILE A 45 -4.99 9.42 7.69
C ILE A 45 -4.70 9.88 6.26
N ARG A 46 -5.46 10.86 5.76
CA ARG A 46 -5.27 11.44 4.43
C ARG A 46 -3.92 12.15 4.30
N ASP A 47 -3.53 12.93 5.31
CA ASP A 47 -2.22 13.58 5.35
C ASP A 47 -1.08 12.54 5.36
N GLY A 48 -1.30 11.38 5.99
CA GLY A 48 -0.41 10.23 5.90
C GLY A 48 -0.18 9.76 4.46
N ILE A 49 -1.22 9.72 3.63
CA ILE A 49 -1.12 9.36 2.20
C ILE A 49 -0.25 10.36 1.45
N PHE A 50 -0.42 11.66 1.72
CA PHE A 50 0.33 12.72 1.03
C PHE A 50 1.82 12.69 1.31
N ASN A 51 2.21 12.08 2.44
CA ASN A 51 3.59 11.95 2.88
C ASN A 51 4.27 10.63 2.45
N LEU A 52 3.60 9.78 1.65
CA LEU A 52 4.17 8.49 1.19
C LEU A 52 5.30 8.64 0.15
N GLY A 53 5.48 9.84 -0.39
CA GLY A 53 6.63 10.20 -1.23
C GLY A 53 6.67 9.56 -2.61
N ASP A 54 7.82 9.70 -3.28
CA ASP A 54 7.99 9.37 -4.71
C ASP A 54 7.73 7.91 -5.05
N ASN A 55 7.96 6.98 -4.12
CA ASN A 55 7.72 5.55 -4.36
C ASN A 55 6.24 5.25 -4.56
N PHE A 56 5.37 5.87 -3.75
CA PHE A 56 3.92 5.78 -3.90
C PHE A 56 3.47 6.39 -5.24
N ILE A 57 3.95 7.59 -5.54
CA ILE A 57 3.62 8.32 -6.78
C ILE A 57 4.06 7.56 -8.02
N ASN A 58 5.30 7.07 -8.06
CA ASN A 58 5.82 6.28 -9.18
C ASN A 58 4.99 5.00 -9.37
N GLY A 59 4.60 4.33 -8.27
CA GLY A 59 3.71 3.18 -8.32
C GLY A 59 2.34 3.50 -8.93
N LYS A 60 1.79 4.68 -8.64
CA LYS A 60 0.52 5.17 -9.24
C LYS A 60 0.70 5.46 -10.73
N ARG A 61 1.82 6.07 -11.13
CA ARG A 61 2.12 6.39 -12.53
C ARG A 61 2.26 5.14 -13.40
N GLU A 62 2.98 4.12 -12.93
CA GLU A 62 3.15 2.85 -13.66
C GLU A 62 1.82 2.15 -13.98
N LYS A 63 0.76 2.45 -13.24
CA LYS A 63 -0.59 1.88 -13.39
C LYS A 63 -1.54 2.68 -14.27
N GLY A 64 -1.16 3.90 -14.65
CA GLY A 64 -2.13 4.85 -15.21
C GLY A 64 -3.13 5.37 -14.18
N ASP A 65 -2.79 5.25 -12.89
CA ASP A 65 -3.52 5.88 -11.78
C ASP A 65 -2.99 7.30 -11.50
N SER A 66 -2.30 7.90 -12.47
CA SER A 66 -2.05 9.34 -12.51
C SER A 66 -2.47 9.91 -13.87
N TYR A 67 -2.77 11.21 -13.88
CA TYR A 67 -3.11 11.97 -15.09
C TYR A 67 -2.61 13.40 -14.96
N TYR A 68 -2.55 14.13 -16.07
CA TYR A 68 -2.12 15.52 -16.08
C TYR A 68 -3.32 16.42 -16.36
N ILE A 69 -3.40 17.53 -15.64
CA ILE A 69 -4.35 18.61 -15.92
C ILE A 69 -3.57 19.88 -16.25
N ASP A 70 -4.12 20.70 -17.14
CA ASP A 70 -3.55 22.03 -17.40
C ASP A 70 -3.78 22.92 -16.15
N GLU A 71 -2.77 23.72 -15.79
CA GLU A 71 -2.82 24.67 -14.69
C GLU A 71 -3.97 25.69 -14.87
N GLU A 72 -4.28 26.06 -16.12
CA GLU A 72 -5.41 26.95 -16.44
C GLU A 72 -6.75 26.27 -16.10
N ASP A 73 -6.93 24.99 -16.42
CA ASP A 73 -8.15 24.22 -16.11
C ASP A 73 -8.35 24.03 -14.60
N PHE A 74 -7.26 23.89 -13.84
CA PHE A 74 -7.32 23.81 -12.38
C PHE A 74 -7.78 25.14 -11.76
N SER A 75 -7.29 26.27 -12.28
CA SER A 75 -7.58 27.61 -11.75
C SER A 75 -9.05 28.03 -11.87
N ILE A 76 -9.81 27.38 -12.75
CA ILE A 76 -11.24 27.64 -13.00
C ILE A 76 -12.14 26.91 -11.97
N GLY A 77 -11.57 26.07 -11.10
CA GLY A 77 -12.27 25.51 -9.94
C GLY A 77 -13.17 24.32 -10.22
N GLU A 78 -13.11 23.72 -11.41
CA GLU A 78 -13.86 22.49 -11.72
C GLU A 78 -13.28 21.25 -11.01
N TYR A 79 -11.96 21.22 -10.80
CA TYR A 79 -11.23 20.09 -10.20
C TYR A 79 -11.03 20.21 -8.67
N THR A 80 -11.27 21.38 -8.08
CA THR A 80 -11.00 21.64 -6.65
C THR A 80 -11.99 20.97 -5.68
N LYS A 81 -13.02 20.30 -6.20
CA LYS A 81 -14.02 19.58 -5.39
C LYS A 81 -13.59 18.18 -4.95
N PHE A 82 -12.72 17.54 -5.73
CA PHE A 82 -12.28 16.14 -5.53
C PHE A 82 -10.76 16.01 -5.47
N CYS A 83 -10.03 17.02 -5.99
CA CYS A 83 -8.59 17.06 -5.88
C CYS A 83 -8.17 17.79 -4.60
N HIS A 84 -7.59 17.03 -3.66
CA HIS A 84 -6.97 17.55 -2.47
C HIS A 84 -5.55 18.01 -2.79
N ASN A 85 -5.24 19.24 -2.39
CA ASN A 85 -3.88 19.73 -2.37
C ASN A 85 -3.37 19.63 -0.92
N PRO A 86 -2.27 18.91 -0.63
CA PRO A 86 -1.68 18.87 0.71
C PRO A 86 -1.30 20.25 1.27
N GLN A 87 -1.29 21.31 0.45
CA GLN A 87 -0.78 22.64 0.79
C GLN A 87 -1.71 23.82 0.45
N SER A 88 -2.99 23.62 0.13
CA SER A 88 -3.85 24.77 -0.24
C SER A 88 -4.37 25.58 0.96
N ILE A 89 -3.51 26.42 1.56
CA ILE A 89 -3.83 27.81 1.91
C ILE A 89 -2.52 28.61 1.82
N TYR A 90 -2.28 29.28 0.69
CA TYR A 90 -1.45 30.49 0.48
C TYR A 90 -0.82 30.44 -0.91
N ILE A 91 -1.59 30.89 -1.90
CA ILE A 91 -1.04 31.36 -3.17
C ILE A 91 -0.29 32.66 -2.83
N GLY A 92 1.01 32.56 -2.54
CA GLY A 92 1.78 33.72 -2.10
C GLY A 92 3.26 33.51 -1.78
N ASP A 93 3.73 32.29 -1.53
CA ASP A 93 5.16 32.04 -1.29
C ASP A 93 5.74 31.10 -2.35
N ASP A 94 6.78 31.58 -3.03
CA ASP A 94 7.47 31.01 -4.19
C ASP A 94 8.28 29.72 -3.89
N ASP A 95 8.10 29.07 -2.74
CA ASP A 95 9.04 28.05 -2.23
C ASP A 95 8.42 26.69 -1.87
N TYR A 96 7.27 26.32 -2.43
CA TYR A 96 6.64 25.03 -2.13
C TYR A 96 6.47 24.08 -3.34
N ASP A 97 7.23 22.98 -3.30
CA ASP A 97 7.41 21.95 -4.33
C ASP A 97 6.32 20.86 -4.29
N SER A 98 5.03 21.22 -4.14
CA SER A 98 3.95 20.22 -4.27
C SER A 98 3.61 20.03 -5.75
N ARG A 99 4.37 19.17 -6.45
CA ARG A 99 4.17 18.82 -7.87
C ARG A 99 2.90 17.99 -8.14
N TYR A 100 2.16 17.61 -7.10
CA TYR A 100 1.10 16.61 -7.17
C TYR A 100 -0.20 17.08 -6.52
N LEU A 101 -1.32 16.76 -7.16
CA LEU A 101 -2.65 16.78 -6.57
C LEU A 101 -3.13 15.35 -6.30
N TYR A 102 -4.05 15.17 -5.35
CA TYR A 102 -4.60 13.86 -5.02
C TYR A 102 -6.11 13.83 -5.24
N ASP A 103 -6.57 12.99 -6.15
CA ASP A 103 -7.97 12.88 -6.57
C ASP A 103 -8.69 11.75 -5.81
N ASP A 104 -9.73 12.10 -5.06
CA ASP A 104 -10.55 11.18 -4.28
C ASP A 104 -11.88 10.79 -4.96
N GLU A 105 -12.10 11.13 -6.24
CA GLU A 105 -13.38 10.89 -6.94
C GLU A 105 -13.83 9.41 -6.87
N LYS A 106 -12.88 8.47 -6.85
CA LYS A 106 -13.16 7.02 -6.76
C LYS A 106 -13.18 6.47 -5.34
N VAL A 107 -12.96 7.31 -4.34
CA VAL A 107 -13.05 6.93 -2.93
C VAL A 107 -14.51 6.93 -2.52
N ASP A 108 -14.93 5.87 -1.86
CA ASP A 108 -16.32 5.71 -1.44
C ASP A 108 -16.66 6.75 -0.37
N ASN A 109 -17.83 7.39 -0.46
CA ASN A 109 -18.27 8.37 0.53
C ASN A 109 -18.42 7.77 1.94
N PHE A 110 -18.55 6.43 2.03
CA PHE A 110 -18.60 5.67 3.28
C PHE A 110 -17.29 4.99 3.64
N ILE A 111 -16.16 5.49 3.12
CA ILE A 111 -14.86 4.86 3.29
C ILE A 111 -14.49 4.63 4.76
N GLY A 112 -14.89 5.52 5.67
CA GLY A 112 -14.67 5.31 7.11
C GLY A 112 -15.32 4.04 7.65
N GLY A 113 -16.58 3.78 7.27
CA GLY A 113 -17.27 2.55 7.65
C GLY A 113 -16.63 1.31 7.03
N LYS A 114 -16.25 1.38 5.75
CA LYS A 114 -15.57 0.28 5.05
C LYS A 114 -14.19 -0.03 5.62
N ILE A 115 -13.43 0.99 6.00
CA ILE A 115 -12.11 0.79 6.62
C ILE A 115 -12.27 0.21 8.02
N MET A 116 -13.25 0.65 8.79
CA MET A 116 -13.52 0.04 10.09
C MET A 116 -13.95 -1.42 9.96
N GLU A 117 -14.75 -1.76 8.96
CA GLU A 117 -15.11 -3.14 8.62
C GLU A 117 -13.85 -3.95 8.25
N TRP A 118 -13.07 -3.45 7.27
CA TRP A 118 -11.84 -4.11 6.82
C TRP A 118 -10.79 -4.27 7.92
N ILE A 119 -10.53 -3.24 8.72
CA ILE A 119 -9.51 -3.34 9.76
C ILE A 119 -10.05 -4.05 11.02
N GLY A 120 -11.36 -3.98 11.27
CA GLY A 120 -12.01 -4.75 12.33
C GLY A 120 -12.06 -6.25 12.04
N GLU A 121 -12.05 -6.63 10.75
CA GLU A 121 -11.94 -8.01 10.28
C GLU A 121 -10.56 -8.27 9.65
N PRO A 122 -9.57 -8.76 10.42
CA PRO A 122 -8.20 -8.91 9.92
C PRO A 122 -8.08 -9.79 8.67
N GLU A 123 -9.02 -10.71 8.42
CA GLU A 123 -9.10 -11.49 7.18
C GLU A 123 -9.43 -10.61 5.96
N GLU A 124 -10.33 -9.64 6.08
CA GLU A 124 -10.66 -8.72 4.98
C GLU A 124 -9.53 -7.72 4.71
N LEU A 125 -8.87 -7.21 5.75
CA LEU A 125 -7.66 -6.40 5.58
C LEU A 125 -6.52 -7.21 4.94
N ARG A 126 -6.34 -8.46 5.37
CA ARG A 126 -5.38 -9.39 4.77
C ARG A 126 -5.66 -9.57 3.28
N ASP A 127 -6.89 -9.96 2.92
CA ASP A 127 -7.30 -10.14 1.52
C ASP A 127 -7.08 -8.86 0.71
N THR A 128 -7.38 -7.71 1.31
CA THR A 128 -7.18 -6.40 0.70
C THR A 128 -5.70 -6.10 0.44
N LEU A 129 -4.82 -6.35 1.41
CA LEU A 129 -3.36 -6.18 1.28
C LEU A 129 -2.75 -7.20 0.31
N GLU A 130 -3.22 -8.44 0.29
CA GLU A 130 -2.79 -9.48 -0.64
C GLU A 130 -3.18 -9.12 -2.08
N GLN A 131 -4.43 -8.72 -2.30
CA GLN A 131 -4.91 -8.24 -3.61
C GLN A 131 -4.16 -6.99 -4.06
N ALA A 132 -3.87 -6.07 -3.13
CA ALA A 132 -3.03 -4.89 -3.39
C ALA A 132 -1.65 -5.31 -3.89
N THR A 133 -1.03 -6.28 -3.24
CA THR A 133 0.30 -6.80 -3.58
C THR A 133 0.27 -7.53 -4.93
N LEU A 134 -0.79 -8.30 -5.22
CA LEU A 134 -0.94 -9.10 -6.43
C LEU A 134 -1.22 -8.29 -7.70
N LYS A 135 -2.01 -7.20 -7.67
CA LYS A 135 -2.50 -6.46 -8.86
C LYS A 135 -1.45 -5.59 -9.58
N LYS A 136 -0.17 -5.99 -9.58
CA LYS A 136 0.97 -5.25 -10.16
C LYS A 136 1.20 -3.86 -9.54
N SER A 137 0.78 -3.68 -8.28
CA SER A 137 1.12 -2.55 -7.39
C SER A 137 2.37 -2.78 -6.55
N GLY A 138 3.06 -3.90 -6.78
CA GLY A 138 3.31 -4.92 -5.77
C GLY A 138 4.22 -4.59 -4.59
N ASP A 139 4.68 -3.36 -4.45
CA ASP A 139 5.86 -3.08 -3.62
C ASP A 139 5.68 -2.08 -2.51
N PHE A 140 4.89 -1.03 -2.74
CA PHE A 140 4.52 -0.19 -1.61
C PHE A 140 3.82 -1.05 -0.54
N TYR A 141 3.07 -2.05 -1.01
CA TYR A 141 2.23 -2.90 -0.18
C TYR A 141 2.89 -4.20 0.29
N ILE A 142 4.00 -4.69 -0.32
CA ILE A 142 4.67 -5.91 0.20
C ILE A 142 5.22 -5.69 1.60
N SER A 143 5.82 -4.52 1.85
CA SER A 143 6.31 -4.18 3.18
C SER A 143 5.16 -4.11 4.19
N ASP A 144 4.05 -3.48 3.79
CA ASP A 144 2.86 -3.32 4.63
C ASP A 144 2.17 -4.66 4.93
N LEU A 145 2.12 -5.55 3.93
CA LEU A 145 1.62 -6.91 4.06
C LEU A 145 2.48 -7.72 5.04
N ILE A 146 3.81 -7.62 4.94
CA ILE A 146 4.74 -8.28 5.87
C ILE A 146 4.55 -7.76 7.30
N ASP A 147 4.45 -6.45 7.48
CA ASP A 147 4.21 -5.85 8.80
C ASP A 147 2.86 -6.29 9.38
N PHE A 148 1.82 -6.36 8.55
CA PHE A 148 0.52 -6.90 8.93
C PHE A 148 0.61 -8.35 9.40
N TYR A 149 1.25 -9.22 8.62
CA TYR A 149 1.41 -10.64 8.98
C TYR A 149 2.14 -10.80 10.33
N LYS A 150 3.21 -10.04 10.56
CA LYS A 150 3.95 -10.07 11.83
C LYS A 150 3.08 -9.65 13.00
N LYS A 151 2.34 -8.56 12.84
CA LYS A 151 1.54 -7.95 13.90
C LYS A 151 0.34 -8.80 14.30
N GLU A 152 -0.30 -9.42 13.33
CA GLU A 152 -1.41 -10.36 13.54
C GLU A 152 -0.92 -11.79 13.84
N ASN A 153 0.39 -12.00 13.96
CA ASN A 153 1.02 -13.30 14.26
C ASN A 153 0.63 -14.39 13.23
N ILE A 154 0.51 -14.00 11.96
CA ILE A 154 0.24 -14.85 10.81
C ILE A 154 1.58 -15.33 10.22
N SER A 155 1.68 -16.61 9.87
CA SER A 155 2.90 -17.12 9.25
C SER A 155 3.08 -16.60 7.83
N LEU A 156 4.29 -16.18 7.47
CA LEU A 156 4.66 -15.87 6.08
C LEU A 156 4.63 -17.12 5.17
N ASP A 157 4.44 -18.32 5.73
CA ASP A 157 4.06 -19.53 4.97
C ASP A 157 2.69 -19.43 4.30
N GLU A 158 1.85 -18.53 4.79
CA GLU A 158 0.49 -18.34 4.27
C GLU A 158 0.42 -17.27 3.17
N LEU A 159 1.57 -16.69 2.78
CA LEU A 159 1.63 -15.78 1.64
C LEU A 159 1.13 -16.50 0.37
N PRO A 160 0.28 -15.84 -0.45
CA PRO A 160 -0.07 -16.35 -1.77
C PRO A 160 1.19 -16.65 -2.60
N LYS A 161 1.24 -17.86 -3.19
CA LYS A 161 2.38 -18.29 -4.03
C LYS A 161 2.73 -17.33 -5.14
N GLU A 162 1.73 -16.68 -5.71
CA GLU A 162 1.90 -15.66 -6.75
C GLU A 162 2.69 -14.44 -6.24
N ILE A 163 2.57 -14.07 -4.96
CA ILE A 163 3.39 -13.02 -4.33
C ILE A 163 4.83 -13.52 -4.14
N GLU A 164 5.00 -14.76 -3.68
CA GLU A 164 6.33 -15.37 -3.52
C GLU A 164 7.08 -15.45 -4.85
N GLU A 165 6.42 -15.90 -5.92
CA GLU A 165 7.01 -16.00 -7.27
C GLU A 165 7.48 -14.65 -7.80
N LYS A 166 6.67 -13.60 -7.61
CA LYS A 166 7.04 -12.22 -7.99
C LYS A 166 8.23 -11.70 -7.19
N PHE A 167 8.27 -12.01 -5.89
CA PHE A 167 9.41 -11.67 -5.04
C PHE A 167 10.69 -12.37 -5.52
N ILE A 168 10.63 -13.67 -5.81
CA ILE A 168 11.75 -14.47 -6.34
C ILE A 168 12.24 -13.93 -7.68
N ASN A 169 11.32 -13.50 -8.55
CA ASN A 169 11.65 -12.92 -9.85
C ASN A 169 12.27 -11.51 -9.75
N GLY A 170 12.42 -10.97 -8.55
CA GLY A 170 12.99 -9.64 -8.32
C GLY A 170 12.10 -8.51 -8.80
N GLU A 171 10.81 -8.76 -9.06
CA GLU A 171 9.85 -7.73 -9.47
C GLU A 171 9.78 -6.59 -8.43
N TYR A 172 10.16 -6.91 -7.19
CA TYR A 172 10.06 -6.04 -6.04
C TYR A 172 11.38 -5.31 -5.65
N GLU A 173 12.52 -5.66 -6.25
CA GLU A 173 13.82 -5.08 -5.86
C GLU A 173 13.91 -3.57 -6.15
N LYS A 174 13.19 -3.09 -7.17
CA LYS A 174 13.22 -1.68 -7.60
C LYS A 174 12.58 -0.70 -6.60
N PHE A 175 11.87 -1.19 -5.59
CA PHE A 175 11.18 -0.37 -4.59
C PHE A 175 11.77 -0.52 -3.17
N LYS A 176 12.82 -1.33 -3.05
CA LYS A 176 13.60 -1.46 -1.82
C LYS A 176 14.27 -0.13 -1.49
N ASN A 177 14.06 0.35 -0.27
CA ASN A 177 14.63 1.57 0.29
C ASN A 177 15.06 1.33 1.75
N GLU A 178 15.68 2.32 2.39
CA GLU A 178 16.19 2.15 3.76
C GLU A 178 15.08 1.90 4.80
N GLU A 179 13.84 2.34 4.57
CA GLU A 179 12.72 2.15 5.49
C GLU A 179 12.17 0.73 5.45
N ASN A 180 12.06 0.13 4.27
CA ASN A 180 11.46 -1.20 4.08
C ASN A 180 12.48 -2.35 3.96
N LYS A 181 13.79 -2.05 3.89
CA LYS A 181 14.86 -3.03 3.67
C LYS A 181 14.81 -4.25 4.60
N SER A 182 14.50 -4.03 5.88
CA SER A 182 14.41 -5.13 6.85
C SER A 182 13.34 -6.15 6.45
N ASN A 183 12.18 -5.68 5.98
CA ASN A 183 11.08 -6.55 5.57
C ASN A 183 11.45 -7.36 4.33
N TYR A 184 12.15 -6.75 3.37
CA TYR A 184 12.65 -7.45 2.19
C TYR A 184 13.67 -8.53 2.53
N GLU A 185 14.66 -8.24 3.38
CA GLU A 185 15.68 -9.24 3.76
C GLU A 185 15.06 -10.41 4.54
N GLU A 186 14.07 -10.13 5.38
CA GLU A 186 13.37 -11.17 6.14
C GLU A 186 12.53 -12.07 5.23
N LEU A 187 11.74 -11.50 4.32
CA LEU A 187 10.98 -12.27 3.33
C LEU A 187 11.91 -13.11 2.45
N LYS A 188 13.03 -12.54 2.02
CA LYS A 188 14.07 -13.25 1.27
C LYS A 188 14.62 -14.44 2.04
N SER A 189 15.02 -14.24 3.30
CA SER A 189 15.58 -15.30 4.14
C SER A 189 14.59 -16.46 4.35
N LEU A 190 13.29 -16.14 4.48
CA LEU A 190 12.24 -17.15 4.62
C LEU A 190 12.02 -17.95 3.35
N ILE A 191 11.95 -17.28 2.20
CA ILE A 191 11.80 -17.95 0.90
C ILE A 191 13.00 -18.86 0.63
N GLU A 192 14.23 -18.39 0.86
CA GLU A 192 15.45 -19.20 0.72
C GLU A 192 15.42 -20.42 1.66
N SER A 193 14.94 -20.26 2.90
CA SER A 193 14.79 -21.35 3.86
C SER A 193 13.77 -22.40 3.40
N LYS A 194 12.64 -21.98 2.81
CA LYS A 194 11.63 -22.88 2.22
C LYS A 194 12.21 -23.67 1.03
N GLU A 195 12.95 -23.02 0.14
CA GLU A 195 13.59 -23.68 -1.00
C GLU A 195 14.58 -24.75 -0.53
N ILE A 196 15.42 -24.43 0.46
CA ILE A 196 16.34 -25.38 1.07
C ILE A 196 15.56 -26.58 1.64
N ALA A 197 14.53 -26.36 2.46
CA ALA A 197 13.72 -27.43 3.04
C ALA A 197 13.03 -28.31 1.97
N SER A 198 12.54 -27.71 0.88
CA SER A 198 11.92 -28.45 -0.22
C SER A 198 12.93 -29.33 -0.97
N SER A 199 14.16 -28.86 -1.16
CA SER A 199 15.24 -29.61 -1.81
C SER A 199 15.68 -30.84 -1.00
N PHE A 200 15.65 -30.76 0.34
CA PHE A 200 15.89 -31.89 1.24
C PHE A 200 14.74 -32.92 1.19
N ASN A 201 13.48 -32.47 1.07
CA ASN A 201 12.32 -33.37 0.97
C ASN A 201 12.23 -34.09 -0.39
N ALA A 202 12.60 -33.42 -1.48
CA ALA A 202 12.66 -34.02 -2.82
C ALA A 202 13.76 -35.07 -2.93
N SER A 203 14.93 -34.81 -2.33
CA SER A 203 16.06 -35.76 -2.30
C SER A 203 15.82 -36.97 -1.39
N SER A 204 15.09 -36.79 -0.28
CA SER A 204 14.62 -37.90 0.58
C SER A 204 13.61 -38.82 -0.13
N SER A 205 12.71 -38.25 -0.94
CA SER A 205 11.69 -39.01 -1.68
C SER A 205 12.28 -39.81 -2.84
N ASN A 206 13.31 -39.29 -3.51
CA ASN A 206 14.02 -40.01 -4.59
C ASN A 206 14.89 -41.17 -4.07
N ASN A 207 15.48 -41.04 -2.88
CA ASN A 207 16.24 -42.13 -2.27
C ASN A 207 15.36 -43.31 -1.80
N LYS A 208 14.05 -43.11 -1.59
CA LYS A 208 13.12 -44.18 -1.24
C LYS A 208 12.68 -45.02 -2.44
N LYS A 209 12.72 -44.47 -3.67
CA LYS A 209 12.39 -45.19 -4.92
C LYS A 209 13.54 -46.02 -5.51
N MET A 210 14.79 -45.72 -5.16
CA MET A 210 15.96 -46.51 -5.62
C MET A 210 16.27 -47.73 -4.73
N ARG A 211 15.50 -47.96 -3.65
CA ARG A 211 15.57 -49.18 -2.83
C ARG A 211 14.30 -50.02 -3.03
N MET A 212 14.08 -50.49 -4.25
CA MET A 212 13.25 -51.67 -4.54
C MET A 212 13.95 -52.50 -5.60
#